data_AF-A0A434M2M7-F1
#
_entry.id   AF-A0A434M2M7-F1
#
_cell.length_a   1.000
_cell.length_b   1.000
_cell.length_c   1.000
_cell.angle_alpha   90.00
_cell.angle_beta   90.00
_cell.angle_gamma   90.00
#
_symmetry.space_group_name_H-M   'P 1'
#
loop_
_entity.id
_entity.type
_entity.pdbx_description
1 polymer ?
#
loop_
_entity_poly.entity_id
_entity_poly.type
_entity_poly.pdbx_seq_one_letter_code
_entity_poly.pdbx_strand_id
1 'polypeptide(L)'
;MNAASHVVSSCRAPTPAPIARGLDIVLAMESRRFGPSLASRSEPLPSGGSGPADLVIDLTGTAARRGTPVLTLEFCGHSTFPAGVAEMLASGRLPELAVRLDGVTVARGRPMISDRLWLSRSCNDLLAGAISLVAQSVARFSAGELVPVVDNPAPILRNGGFVRHYLPFFCRGLVDRAVQKLRLGRRPFYWQVAYRLIDGSGVAETGQLDGTPFTVLPDDGQRFYADPFVLERDGRHYLFVEEFPYATGRGVISVAELGEDGTFGVPRVVLEEMHHLSYPQVFAKAGEIFMIPESGAARELVLYRAAQFPDRWVRDTVLMTDKDFNDATLLELDGRFWLLGTERFGYGSASDTITVYSAPS
;
A
#
# COMPACT_ATOMS: atom_id res chain seq x y z
N MET A 1 -2.17 22.58 -19.80
CA MET A 1 -2.17 22.62 -18.32
C MET A 1 -0.72 22.67 -17.87
N ASN A 2 -0.34 23.53 -16.92
CA ASN A 2 1.01 23.55 -16.37
C ASN A 2 1.04 22.66 -15.13
N ALA A 3 1.92 21.66 -15.11
CA ALA A 3 2.11 20.76 -13.98
C ALA A 3 3.61 20.61 -13.69
N ALA A 4 4.07 21.07 -12.53
CA ALA A 4 5.46 20.96 -12.09
C ALA A 4 6.48 21.35 -13.18
N SER A 5 6.32 22.54 -13.79
CA SER A 5 7.12 23.07 -14.92
C SER A 5 6.93 22.43 -16.30
N HIS A 6 6.09 21.39 -16.44
CA HIS A 6 5.75 20.78 -17.72
C HIS A 6 4.48 21.39 -18.33
N VAL A 7 4.46 21.50 -19.66
CA VAL A 7 3.27 21.82 -20.44
C VAL A 7 2.59 20.52 -20.86
N VAL A 8 1.39 20.28 -20.32
CA VAL A 8 0.59 19.08 -20.62
C VAL A 8 -0.56 19.44 -21.57
N SER A 9 -0.65 18.73 -22.69
CA SER A 9 -1.76 18.78 -23.65
C SER A 9 -2.43 17.41 -23.75
N SER A 10 -3.75 17.40 -23.93
CA SER A 10 -4.49 16.17 -24.25
C SER A 10 -5.01 16.23 -25.69
N CYS A 11 -5.02 15.09 -26.37
CA CYS A 11 -5.59 14.95 -27.71
C CYS A 11 -6.43 13.67 -27.78
N ARG A 12 -7.52 13.70 -28.55
CA ARG A 12 -8.33 12.49 -28.79
C ARG A 12 -7.66 11.63 -29.85
N ALA A 13 -7.57 10.33 -29.60
CA ALA A 13 -7.23 9.37 -30.64
C ALA A 13 -8.40 9.25 -31.64
N PRO A 14 -8.13 9.06 -32.94
CA PRO A 14 -9.17 8.86 -33.96
C PRO A 14 -9.83 7.47 -33.90
N THR A 15 -9.41 6.60 -32.98
CA THR A 15 -9.87 5.22 -32.88
C THR A 15 -11.18 5.12 -32.07
N PRO A 16 -12.14 4.24 -32.45
CA PRO A 16 -13.32 3.98 -31.64
C PRO A 16 -12.95 3.50 -30.24
N ALA A 17 -13.70 3.97 -29.23
CA ALA A 17 -13.54 3.48 -27.87
C ALA A 17 -13.79 1.96 -27.81
N PRO A 18 -13.01 1.20 -27.03
CA PRO A 18 -13.23 -0.23 -26.88
C PRO A 18 -14.63 -0.52 -26.34
N ILE A 19 -15.29 -1.54 -26.91
CA ILE A 19 -16.64 -1.93 -26.50
C ILE A 19 -16.54 -2.73 -25.19
N ALA A 20 -16.96 -2.12 -24.08
CA ALA A 20 -16.89 -2.71 -22.74
C ALA A 20 -18.27 -2.86 -22.07
N ARG A 21 -19.33 -3.16 -22.85
CA ARG A 21 -20.73 -3.15 -22.36
C ARG A 21 -20.95 -3.87 -21.03
N GLY A 22 -20.34 -5.04 -20.84
CA GLY A 22 -20.47 -5.80 -19.59
C GLY A 22 -19.88 -5.08 -18.37
N LEU A 23 -18.67 -4.54 -18.51
CA LEU A 23 -18.00 -3.76 -17.47
C LEU A 23 -18.77 -2.47 -17.17
N ASP A 24 -19.17 -1.74 -18.22
CA ASP A 24 -19.94 -0.50 -18.09
C ASP A 24 -21.25 -0.72 -17.29
N ILE A 25 -21.96 -1.83 -17.55
CA ILE A 25 -23.21 -2.18 -16.83
C ILE A 25 -22.92 -2.45 -15.34
N VAL A 26 -21.89 -3.23 -15.03
CA VAL A 26 -21.52 -3.55 -13.63
C VAL A 26 -21.14 -2.28 -12.87
N LEU A 27 -20.28 -1.44 -13.45
CA LEU A 27 -19.88 -0.17 -12.85
C LEU A 27 -21.09 0.76 -12.63
N ALA A 28 -22.01 0.83 -13.59
CA ALA A 28 -23.23 1.62 -13.44
C ALA A 28 -24.13 1.09 -12.31
N MET A 29 -24.26 -0.23 -12.16
CA MET A 29 -25.02 -0.85 -11.05
C MET A 29 -24.37 -0.55 -9.69
N GLU A 30 -23.06 -0.79 -9.56
CA GLU A 30 -22.33 -0.58 -8.30
C GLU A 30 -22.25 0.90 -7.90
N SER A 31 -22.26 1.81 -8.88
CA SER A 31 -22.21 3.25 -8.62
C SER A 31 -23.39 3.78 -7.79
N ARG A 32 -24.55 3.09 -7.84
CA ARG A 32 -25.72 3.43 -7.02
C ARG A 32 -25.46 3.26 -5.53
N ARG A 33 -24.47 2.44 -5.16
CA ARG A 33 -24.10 2.15 -3.77
C ARG A 33 -22.84 2.91 -3.33
N PHE A 34 -21.85 2.99 -4.22
CA PHE A 34 -20.51 3.49 -3.84
C PHE A 34 -20.14 4.83 -4.50
N GLY A 35 -20.98 5.37 -5.37
CA GLY A 35 -20.62 6.49 -6.23
C GLY A 35 -19.80 6.07 -7.46
N PRO A 36 -19.37 7.02 -8.29
CA PRO A 36 -18.61 6.71 -9.50
C PRO A 36 -17.25 6.07 -9.20
N SER A 37 -16.84 5.15 -10.08
CA SER A 37 -15.51 4.52 -10.05
C SER A 37 -14.54 5.32 -10.91
N LEU A 38 -13.23 5.21 -10.65
CA LEU A 38 -12.19 5.66 -11.58
C LEU A 38 -12.32 5.01 -12.96
N ALA A 39 -12.92 3.82 -13.04
CA ALA A 39 -13.20 3.13 -14.31
C ALA A 39 -14.48 3.61 -15.00
N SER A 40 -15.28 4.46 -14.35
CA SER A 40 -16.45 5.07 -14.99
C SER A 40 -15.99 6.03 -16.10
N ARG A 41 -16.76 6.11 -17.18
CA ARG A 41 -16.44 6.99 -18.30
C ARG A 41 -16.44 8.44 -17.85
N SER A 42 -15.33 9.13 -18.06
CA SER A 42 -15.23 10.57 -17.84
C SER A 42 -15.71 11.36 -19.06
N GLU A 43 -16.03 12.62 -18.83
CA GLU A 43 -16.11 13.57 -19.94
C GLU A 43 -14.75 13.68 -20.65
N PRO A 44 -14.73 13.88 -21.97
CA PRO A 44 -13.48 14.03 -22.69
C PRO A 44 -12.67 15.22 -22.18
N LEU A 45 -11.36 15.02 -22.01
CA LEU A 45 -10.46 16.09 -21.59
C LEU A 45 -10.45 17.24 -22.63
N PRO A 46 -10.30 18.51 -22.18
CA PRO A 46 -10.13 19.64 -23.07
C PRO A 46 -8.94 19.40 -24.00
N SER A 47 -9.19 19.45 -25.30
CA SER A 47 -8.15 19.27 -26.30
C SER A 47 -7.32 20.55 -26.42
N GLY A 48 -6.01 20.43 -26.22
CA GLY A 48 -5.05 21.53 -26.39
C GLY A 48 -4.34 21.43 -27.73
N GLY A 49 -3.75 22.54 -28.20
CA GLY A 49 -2.92 22.54 -29.41
C GLY A 49 -1.77 21.55 -29.30
N SER A 50 -1.54 20.76 -30.34
CA SER A 50 -0.44 19.78 -30.43
C SER A 50 0.85 20.47 -30.88
N GLY A 51 1.61 21.00 -29.92
CA GLY A 51 3.01 21.35 -30.15
C GLY A 51 3.89 20.09 -30.27
N PRO A 52 5.18 20.22 -30.58
CA PRO A 52 6.13 19.12 -30.40
C PRO A 52 6.14 18.71 -28.92
N ALA A 53 6.04 17.40 -28.66
CA ALA A 53 6.07 16.84 -27.32
C ALA A 53 7.40 16.12 -27.09
N ASP A 54 7.94 16.22 -25.88
CA ASP A 54 9.13 15.48 -25.45
C ASP A 54 8.80 14.01 -25.11
N LEU A 55 7.56 13.75 -24.70
CA LEU A 55 7.04 12.44 -24.35
C LEU A 55 5.54 12.37 -24.68
N VAL A 56 5.10 11.27 -25.27
CA VAL A 56 3.68 10.96 -25.47
C VAL A 56 3.26 9.84 -24.52
N ILE A 57 2.18 10.05 -23.77
CA ILE A 57 1.54 8.99 -22.98
C ILE A 57 0.35 8.47 -23.77
N ASP A 58 0.49 7.28 -24.35
CA ASP A 58 -0.55 6.62 -25.12
C ASP A 58 -1.40 5.72 -24.22
N LEU A 59 -2.58 6.23 -23.88
CA LEU A 59 -3.62 5.52 -23.13
C LEU A 59 -4.64 4.81 -24.03
N THR A 60 -4.49 4.91 -25.36
CA THR A 60 -5.42 4.32 -26.33
C THR A 60 -4.84 3.09 -27.02
N GLY A 61 -3.51 2.89 -26.93
CA GLY A 61 -2.79 1.79 -27.56
C GLY A 61 -2.72 1.92 -29.08
N THR A 62 -2.84 3.15 -29.60
CA THR A 62 -2.96 3.44 -31.04
C THR A 62 -2.07 4.58 -31.51
N ALA A 63 -1.23 5.14 -30.65
CA ALA A 63 -0.30 6.18 -31.04
C ALA A 63 0.72 5.61 -32.03
N ALA A 64 0.77 6.20 -33.23
CA ALA A 64 1.81 5.89 -34.21
C ALA A 64 3.14 6.50 -33.75
N ARG A 65 4.23 5.72 -33.80
CA ARG A 65 5.60 6.22 -33.55
C ARG A 65 5.93 7.32 -34.55
N ARG A 66 6.09 8.56 -34.09
CA ARG A 66 6.43 9.72 -34.92
C ARG A 66 7.64 10.47 -34.35
N GLY A 67 8.76 9.78 -34.14
CA GLY A 67 10.01 10.39 -33.67
C GLY A 67 10.02 10.88 -32.22
N THR A 68 8.86 11.01 -31.57
CA THR A 68 8.73 11.27 -30.13
C THR A 68 8.63 9.96 -29.35
N PRO A 69 9.32 9.83 -28.20
CA PRO A 69 9.18 8.67 -27.32
C PRO A 69 7.74 8.47 -26.85
N VAL A 70 7.25 7.23 -26.90
CA VAL A 70 5.88 6.86 -26.54
C VAL A 70 5.86 5.93 -25.34
N LEU A 71 5.21 6.37 -24.27
CA LEU A 71 4.92 5.59 -23.08
C LEU A 71 3.52 4.97 -23.19
N THR A 72 3.45 3.64 -23.20
CA THR A 72 2.19 2.87 -23.21
C THR A 72 1.99 2.14 -21.90
N LEU A 73 0.73 1.90 -21.52
CA LEU A 73 0.35 1.15 -20.34
C LEU A 73 -0.38 -0.15 -20.72
N GLU A 74 0.02 -1.25 -20.08
CA GLU A 74 -0.64 -2.55 -20.20
C GLU A 74 -1.27 -2.97 -18.86
N PHE A 75 -2.45 -3.57 -18.95
CA PHE A 75 -3.18 -4.19 -17.86
C PHE A 75 -3.26 -5.69 -18.12
N CYS A 76 -2.60 -6.50 -17.29
CA CYS A 76 -2.55 -7.95 -17.42
C CYS A 76 -2.12 -8.41 -18.84
N GLY A 77 -1.17 -7.71 -19.45
CA GLY A 77 -0.70 -7.99 -20.83
C GLY A 77 -1.59 -7.44 -21.96
N HIS A 78 -2.62 -6.65 -21.64
CA HIS A 78 -3.49 -6.00 -22.63
C HIS A 78 -3.33 -4.49 -22.64
N SER A 79 -3.33 -3.88 -23.82
CA SER A 79 -3.22 -2.42 -24.01
C SER A 79 -4.49 -1.62 -23.68
N THR A 80 -5.58 -2.29 -23.31
CA THR A 80 -6.83 -1.62 -22.92
C THR A 80 -7.32 -2.11 -21.56
N PHE A 81 -7.81 -1.17 -20.76
CA PHE A 81 -8.30 -1.45 -19.41
C PHE A 81 -9.40 -2.53 -19.37
N PRO A 82 -10.47 -2.49 -20.20
CA PRO A 82 -11.50 -3.52 -20.17
C PRO A 82 -10.99 -4.93 -20.50
N ALA A 83 -10.03 -5.04 -21.42
CA ALA A 83 -9.43 -6.33 -21.75
C ALA A 83 -8.56 -6.85 -20.59
N GLY A 84 -7.78 -5.96 -19.95
CA GLY A 84 -6.99 -6.33 -18.77
C GLY A 84 -7.84 -6.76 -17.56
N VAL A 85 -8.98 -6.09 -17.32
CA VAL A 85 -9.94 -6.52 -16.28
C VAL A 85 -10.55 -7.87 -16.63
N ALA A 86 -10.92 -8.11 -17.89
CA ALA A 86 -11.43 -9.40 -18.33
C ALA A 86 -10.38 -10.52 -18.13
N GLU A 87 -9.10 -10.26 -18.44
CA GLU A 87 -8.00 -11.20 -18.22
C GLU A 87 -7.72 -11.45 -16.72
N MET A 88 -7.80 -10.41 -15.89
CA MET A 88 -7.70 -10.54 -14.42
C MET A 88 -8.79 -11.48 -13.89
N LEU A 89 -10.05 -11.26 -14.30
CA LEU A 89 -11.18 -12.10 -13.91
C LEU A 89 -11.07 -13.51 -14.47
N ALA A 90 -10.61 -13.67 -15.70
CA ALA A 90 -10.47 -14.96 -16.36
C ALA A 90 -9.37 -15.83 -15.76
N SER A 91 -8.23 -15.21 -15.41
CA SER A 91 -7.08 -15.91 -14.85
C SER A 91 -7.17 -16.11 -13.33
N GLY A 92 -7.91 -15.25 -12.62
CA GLY A 92 -7.93 -15.22 -11.16
C GLY A 92 -6.58 -14.85 -10.54
N ARG A 93 -5.61 -14.38 -11.34
CA ARG A 93 -4.30 -13.92 -10.89
C ARG A 93 -4.41 -12.51 -10.34
N LEU A 94 -3.46 -12.13 -9.48
CA LEU A 94 -3.28 -10.74 -9.08
C LEU A 94 -2.96 -9.91 -10.33
N PRO A 95 -3.55 -8.70 -10.47
CA PRO A 95 -3.34 -7.88 -11.64
C PRO A 95 -1.89 -7.42 -11.71
N GLU A 96 -1.39 -7.34 -12.93
CA GLU A 96 -0.07 -6.80 -13.21
C GLU A 96 -0.20 -5.64 -14.19
N LEU A 97 0.53 -4.58 -13.91
CA LEU A 97 0.68 -3.43 -14.76
C LEU A 97 2.08 -3.42 -15.36
N ALA A 98 2.18 -3.02 -16.61
CA ALA A 98 3.46 -2.77 -17.26
C ALA A 98 3.42 -1.43 -18.00
N VAL A 99 4.48 -0.64 -17.81
CA VAL A 99 4.73 0.56 -18.61
C VAL A 99 5.84 0.25 -19.59
N ARG A 100 5.62 0.57 -20.86
CA ARG A 100 6.60 0.41 -21.93
C ARG A 100 6.96 1.75 -22.54
N LEU A 101 8.24 1.98 -22.75
CA LEU A 101 8.76 3.09 -23.56
C LEU A 101 9.14 2.52 -24.93
N ASP A 102 8.48 2.97 -25.99
CA ASP A 102 8.70 2.52 -27.37
C ASP A 102 8.68 0.98 -27.53
N GLY A 103 7.80 0.31 -26.76
CA GLY A 103 7.63 -1.14 -26.72
C GLY A 103 8.54 -1.89 -25.77
N VAL A 104 9.54 -1.23 -25.18
CA VAL A 104 10.45 -1.82 -24.17
C VAL A 104 9.87 -1.61 -22.78
N THR A 105 9.74 -2.67 -21.98
CA THR A 105 9.26 -2.56 -20.60
C THR A 105 10.24 -1.75 -19.73
N VAL A 106 9.74 -0.70 -19.09
CA VAL A 106 10.53 0.21 -18.23
C VAL A 106 10.03 0.27 -16.79
N ALA A 107 8.78 -0.15 -16.53
CA ALA A 107 8.27 -0.29 -15.18
C ALA A 107 7.20 -1.37 -15.10
N ARG A 108 7.06 -1.99 -13.92
CA ARG A 108 6.00 -2.96 -13.62
C ARG A 108 5.44 -2.66 -12.23
N GLY A 109 4.15 -2.92 -12.05
CA GLY A 109 3.46 -2.75 -10.76
C GLY A 109 2.48 -3.89 -10.51
N ARG A 110 2.27 -4.23 -9.24
CA ARG A 110 1.26 -5.22 -8.81
C ARG A 110 0.39 -4.59 -7.74
N PRO A 111 -0.59 -3.76 -8.14
CA PRO A 111 -1.42 -3.04 -7.17
C PRO A 111 -2.16 -4.00 -6.26
N MET A 112 -2.23 -3.65 -4.98
CA MET A 112 -3.04 -4.36 -4.01
C MET A 112 -4.51 -4.19 -4.35
N ILE A 113 -5.23 -5.30 -4.42
CA ILE A 113 -6.69 -5.30 -4.58
C ILE A 113 -7.33 -5.50 -3.21
N SER A 114 -7.84 -4.41 -2.66
CA SER A 114 -8.41 -4.34 -1.30
C SER A 114 -9.79 -4.99 -1.20
N ASP A 115 -10.58 -4.92 -2.28
CA ASP A 115 -11.92 -5.50 -2.36
C ASP A 115 -11.97 -6.52 -3.50
N ARG A 116 -12.25 -7.78 -3.16
CA ARG A 116 -12.36 -8.90 -4.12
C ARG A 116 -13.81 -9.28 -4.44
N LEU A 117 -14.77 -8.45 -4.04
CA LEU A 117 -16.19 -8.66 -4.32
C LEU A 117 -16.73 -7.58 -5.26
N TRP A 118 -16.49 -6.31 -4.93
CA TRP A 118 -17.02 -5.18 -5.67
C TRP A 118 -16.04 -4.73 -6.75
N LEU A 119 -16.42 -4.93 -8.01
CA LEU A 119 -15.52 -4.72 -9.13
C LEU A 119 -15.12 -3.25 -9.29
N SER A 120 -16.02 -2.32 -8.99
CA SER A 120 -15.74 -0.87 -8.99
C SER A 120 -14.59 -0.49 -8.06
N ARG A 121 -14.49 -1.14 -6.90
CA ARG A 121 -13.41 -0.92 -5.93
C ARG A 121 -12.10 -1.55 -6.38
N SER A 122 -12.13 -2.80 -6.86
CA SER A 122 -10.94 -3.41 -7.47
C SER A 122 -10.42 -2.59 -8.66
N CYS A 123 -11.32 -2.00 -9.45
CA CYS A 123 -10.96 -1.12 -10.55
C CYS A 123 -10.33 0.19 -10.08
N ASN A 124 -10.80 0.77 -8.97
CA ASN A 124 -10.20 1.95 -8.38
C ASN A 124 -8.76 1.67 -7.94
N ASP A 125 -8.55 0.57 -7.22
CA ASP A 125 -7.21 0.16 -6.77
C ASP A 125 -6.26 -0.04 -7.97
N LEU A 126 -6.73 -0.78 -8.98
CA LEU A 126 -5.95 -1.05 -10.19
C LEU A 126 -5.59 0.23 -10.97
N LEU A 127 -6.55 1.15 -11.12
CA LEU A 127 -6.32 2.42 -11.82
C LEU A 127 -5.47 3.39 -11.01
N ALA A 128 -5.59 3.39 -9.68
CA ALA A 128 -4.71 4.17 -8.83
C ALA A 128 -3.26 3.70 -8.95
N GLY A 129 -3.02 2.39 -8.90
CA GLY A 129 -1.71 1.81 -9.16
C GLY A 129 -1.17 2.16 -10.55
N ALA A 130 -2.03 2.17 -11.57
CA ALA A 130 -1.66 2.61 -12.92
C ALA A 130 -1.26 4.08 -13.00
N ILE A 131 -2.02 4.97 -12.36
CA ILE A 131 -1.71 6.39 -12.28
C ILE A 131 -0.35 6.59 -11.60
N SER A 132 -0.12 5.95 -10.46
CA SER A 132 1.15 6.02 -9.74
C SER A 132 2.33 5.51 -10.58
N LEU A 133 2.17 4.35 -11.23
CA LEU A 133 3.22 3.76 -12.07
C LEU A 133 3.58 4.64 -13.27
N VAL A 134 2.56 5.22 -13.94
CA VAL A 134 2.78 6.15 -15.05
C VAL A 134 3.45 7.43 -14.56
N ALA A 135 2.97 8.04 -13.48
CA ALA A 135 3.55 9.25 -12.92
C ALA A 135 5.02 9.07 -12.53
N GLN A 136 5.35 7.95 -11.86
CA GLN A 136 6.75 7.62 -11.53
C GLN A 136 7.61 7.38 -12.78
N SER A 137 7.05 6.73 -13.81
CA SER A 137 7.76 6.51 -15.07
C SER A 137 8.05 7.82 -15.81
N VAL A 138 7.11 8.76 -15.82
CA VAL A 138 7.29 10.10 -16.41
C VAL A 138 8.33 10.91 -15.64
N ALA A 139 8.32 10.86 -14.31
CA ALA A 139 9.32 11.52 -13.47
C ALA A 139 10.73 10.99 -13.77
N ARG A 140 10.90 9.66 -13.81
CA ARG A 140 12.18 9.02 -14.17
C ARG A 140 12.61 9.32 -15.61
N PHE A 141 11.67 9.37 -16.56
CA PHE A 141 11.96 9.77 -17.93
C PHE A 141 12.55 11.18 -17.98
N SER A 142 11.88 12.12 -17.29
CA SER A 142 12.29 13.53 -17.25
C SER A 142 13.65 13.73 -16.56
N ALA A 143 13.99 12.87 -15.60
CA ALA A 143 15.30 12.85 -14.93
C ALA A 143 16.40 12.12 -15.74
N GLY A 144 16.06 11.45 -16.85
CA GLY A 144 17.01 10.61 -17.59
C GLY A 144 17.36 9.29 -16.91
N GLU A 145 16.55 8.85 -15.94
CA GLU A 145 16.76 7.67 -15.10
C GLU A 145 15.88 6.48 -15.48
N LEU A 146 15.03 6.63 -16.52
CA LEU A 146 14.15 5.56 -16.96
C LEU A 146 14.95 4.51 -17.75
N VAL A 147 15.16 3.34 -17.13
CA VAL A 147 15.90 2.23 -17.71
C VAL A 147 15.00 1.03 -18.01
N PRO A 148 15.34 0.19 -19.01
CA PRO A 148 14.65 -1.08 -19.24
C PRO A 148 14.67 -1.98 -18.00
N VAL A 149 13.57 -2.70 -17.79
CA VAL A 149 13.45 -3.71 -16.72
C VAL A 149 13.14 -5.08 -17.32
N VAL A 150 13.39 -6.13 -16.53
CA VAL A 150 13.15 -7.52 -16.96
C VAL A 150 11.67 -7.73 -17.31
N ASP A 151 11.43 -8.11 -18.57
CA ASP A 151 10.11 -8.42 -19.09
C ASP A 151 9.83 -9.92 -18.99
N ASN A 152 8.87 -10.28 -18.13
CA ASN A 152 8.42 -11.66 -17.95
C ASN A 152 6.89 -11.65 -17.86
N PRO A 153 6.17 -11.42 -18.98
CA PRO A 153 4.72 -11.31 -18.96
C PRO A 153 4.09 -12.66 -18.66
N ALA A 154 3.02 -12.65 -17.86
CA ALA A 154 2.22 -13.84 -17.64
C ALA A 154 1.55 -14.30 -18.96
N PRO A 155 1.36 -15.61 -19.19
CA PRO A 155 0.66 -16.09 -20.37
C PRO A 155 -0.76 -15.53 -20.41
N ILE A 156 -1.11 -14.87 -21.51
CA ILE A 156 -2.46 -14.35 -21.76
C ILE A 156 -3.39 -15.52 -22.03
N LEU A 157 -4.51 -15.60 -21.31
CA LEU A 157 -5.50 -16.62 -21.56
C LEU A 157 -6.30 -16.28 -22.82
N ARG A 158 -6.36 -17.22 -23.77
CA ARG A 158 -7.31 -17.14 -24.88
C ARG A 158 -8.70 -17.52 -24.36
N ASN A 159 -9.40 -16.62 -23.67
CA ASN A 159 -10.70 -16.94 -23.09
C ASN A 159 -11.78 -15.85 -23.25
N GLY A 160 -13.03 -16.30 -23.12
CA GLY A 160 -14.25 -15.64 -23.56
C GLY A 160 -14.63 -14.34 -22.85
N GLY A 161 -15.76 -13.76 -23.26
CA GLY A 161 -16.17 -12.40 -22.87
C GLY A 161 -16.34 -12.19 -21.36
N PHE A 162 -16.07 -10.94 -20.92
CA PHE A 162 -16.14 -10.42 -19.55
C PHE A 162 -17.21 -11.07 -18.65
N VAL A 163 -18.47 -11.14 -19.12
CA VAL A 163 -19.61 -11.63 -18.32
C VAL A 163 -19.43 -13.08 -17.85
N ARG A 164 -18.78 -13.92 -18.67
CA ARG A 164 -18.52 -15.33 -18.35
C ARG A 164 -17.63 -15.48 -17.11
N HIS A 165 -16.71 -14.54 -16.90
CA HIS A 165 -15.74 -14.58 -15.81
C HIS A 165 -16.17 -13.75 -14.59
N TYR A 166 -16.98 -12.72 -14.81
CA TYR A 166 -17.51 -11.88 -13.73
C TYR A 166 -18.49 -12.63 -12.80
N LEU A 167 -19.44 -13.41 -13.34
CA LEU A 167 -20.44 -14.10 -12.50
C LEU A 167 -19.80 -15.06 -11.49
N PRO A 168 -18.87 -15.96 -11.88
CA PRO A 168 -18.16 -16.80 -10.92
C PRO A 168 -17.35 -16.00 -9.90
N PHE A 169 -16.70 -14.90 -10.31
CA PHE A 169 -15.95 -14.01 -9.42
C PHE A 169 -16.86 -13.42 -8.32
N PHE A 170 -17.99 -12.84 -8.72
CA PHE A 170 -18.93 -12.22 -7.79
C PHE A 170 -19.56 -13.24 -6.84
N CYS A 171 -20.03 -14.38 -7.37
CA CYS A 171 -20.58 -15.45 -6.55
C CYS A 171 -19.56 -15.98 -5.54
N ARG A 172 -18.30 -16.16 -5.96
CA ARG A 172 -17.21 -16.56 -5.07
C ARG A 172 -16.97 -15.51 -3.98
N GLY A 173 -16.89 -14.23 -4.33
CA GLY A 173 -16.73 -13.15 -3.35
C GLY A 173 -17.87 -13.11 -2.31
N LEU A 174 -19.12 -13.38 -2.73
CA LEU A 174 -20.26 -13.49 -1.80
C LEU A 174 -20.13 -14.69 -0.87
N VAL A 175 -19.74 -15.85 -1.42
CA VAL A 175 -19.49 -17.06 -0.63
C VAL A 175 -18.36 -16.82 0.37
N ASP A 176 -17.22 -16.27 -0.08
CA ASP A 176 -16.07 -15.97 0.77
C ASP A 176 -16.46 -15.01 1.90
N ARG A 177 -17.24 -13.96 1.61
CA ARG A 177 -17.72 -13.02 2.62
C ARG A 177 -18.70 -13.67 3.61
N ALA A 178 -19.60 -14.53 3.14
CA ALA A 178 -20.53 -15.27 3.99
C ALA A 178 -19.79 -16.27 4.90
N VAL A 179 -18.85 -17.03 4.32
CA VAL A 179 -17.98 -17.97 5.04
C VAL A 179 -17.13 -17.24 6.07
N GLN A 180 -16.54 -16.09 5.71
CA GLN A 180 -15.78 -15.26 6.63
C GLN A 180 -16.64 -14.82 7.82
N LYS A 181 -17.86 -14.33 7.57
CA LYS A 181 -18.80 -13.93 8.63
C LYS A 181 -19.24 -15.10 9.52
N LEU A 182 -19.36 -16.31 8.97
CA LEU A 182 -19.76 -17.52 9.71
C LEU A 182 -18.60 -18.13 10.52
N ARG A 183 -17.38 -18.16 9.95
CA ARG A 183 -16.19 -18.78 10.56
C ARG A 183 -15.59 -17.94 11.69
N LEU A 184 -15.67 -16.61 11.61
CA LEU A 184 -14.98 -15.71 12.53
C LEU A 184 -15.73 -15.43 13.85
N GLY A 185 -16.96 -15.93 14.00
CA GLY A 185 -17.78 -15.53 15.16
C GLY A 185 -17.82 -14.00 15.30
N ARG A 186 -17.82 -13.48 16.54
CA ARG A 186 -17.76 -12.04 16.82
C ARG A 186 -16.37 -11.40 16.64
N ARG A 187 -15.33 -12.13 16.18
CA ARG A 187 -13.95 -11.61 16.07
C ARG A 187 -13.53 -11.43 14.61
N PRO A 188 -13.71 -10.23 14.03
CA PRO A 188 -13.58 -10.04 12.58
C PRO A 188 -12.16 -10.22 12.03
N PHE A 189 -11.11 -10.03 12.83
CA PHE A 189 -9.69 -10.21 12.48
C PHE A 189 -8.89 -10.53 13.76
N TYR A 190 -7.82 -11.33 13.67
CA TYR A 190 -6.99 -11.72 14.83
C TYR A 190 -5.51 -11.78 14.43
N TRP A 191 -4.70 -10.91 15.04
CA TRP A 191 -3.24 -10.97 15.01
C TRP A 191 -2.71 -11.49 16.34
N GLN A 192 -1.53 -12.07 16.35
CA GLN A 192 -0.83 -12.47 17.57
C GLN A 192 0.62 -12.04 17.49
N VAL A 193 1.11 -11.46 18.59
CA VAL A 193 2.54 -11.26 18.81
C VAL A 193 3.07 -12.47 19.56
N ALA A 194 4.21 -12.98 19.10
CA ALA A 194 4.94 -14.03 19.80
C ALA A 194 6.42 -13.66 19.87
N TYR A 195 7.07 -14.02 20.97
CA TYR A 195 8.46 -13.68 21.26
C TYR A 195 9.23 -14.93 21.66
N ARG A 196 10.55 -14.90 21.49
CA ARG A 196 11.45 -15.89 22.05
C ARG A 196 12.71 -15.19 22.53
N LEU A 197 13.25 -15.65 23.64
CA LEU A 197 14.53 -15.20 24.14
C LEU A 197 15.63 -16.04 23.49
N ILE A 198 16.64 -15.37 22.96
CA ILE A 198 17.81 -16.00 22.33
C ILE A 198 19.07 -15.35 22.89
N ASP A 199 20.13 -16.14 23.02
CA ASP A 199 21.48 -15.66 23.25
C ASP A 199 22.28 -15.89 21.96
N GLY A 200 22.83 -14.81 21.39
CA GLY A 200 23.52 -14.84 20.09
C GLY A 200 22.64 -14.54 18.87
N SER A 201 22.96 -15.14 17.72
CA SER A 201 22.37 -14.80 16.42
C SER A 201 20.89 -15.20 16.34
N GLY A 202 20.05 -14.28 15.87
CA GLY A 202 18.62 -14.46 15.72
C GLY A 202 18.18 -14.77 14.29
N VAL A 203 16.88 -14.56 14.05
CA VAL A 203 16.24 -14.80 12.75
C VAL A 203 16.83 -13.87 11.69
N ALA A 204 17.16 -12.62 12.05
CA ALA A 204 17.69 -11.64 11.13
C ALA A 204 19.06 -12.06 10.54
N GLU A 205 19.90 -12.71 11.34
CA GLU A 205 21.23 -13.16 10.94
C GLU A 205 21.20 -14.55 10.29
N THR A 206 20.36 -15.45 10.80
CA THR A 206 20.36 -16.87 10.37
C THR A 206 19.38 -17.18 9.25
N GLY A 207 18.31 -16.39 9.12
CA GLY A 207 17.17 -16.69 8.25
C GLY A 207 16.37 -17.93 8.66
N GLN A 208 16.62 -18.49 9.85
CA GLN A 208 15.96 -19.71 10.34
C GLN A 208 14.94 -19.41 11.43
N LEU A 209 13.79 -20.09 11.35
CA LEU A 209 12.71 -20.01 12.34
C LEU A 209 12.71 -21.20 13.31
N ASP A 210 13.59 -22.18 13.13
CA ASP A 210 13.75 -23.33 14.03
C ASP A 210 14.41 -22.92 15.36
N GLY A 211 14.59 -23.89 16.25
CA GLY A 211 15.13 -23.67 17.61
C GLY A 211 14.05 -23.52 18.67
N THR A 212 14.32 -22.69 19.69
CA THR A 212 13.39 -22.45 20.81
C THR A 212 12.04 -21.96 20.28
N PRO A 213 10.92 -22.59 20.69
CA PRO A 213 9.59 -22.15 20.30
C PRO A 213 9.30 -20.71 20.72
N PHE A 214 8.45 -20.04 19.96
CA PHE A 214 7.93 -18.73 20.34
C PHE A 214 6.86 -18.89 21.43
N THR A 215 6.91 -18.02 22.44
CA THR A 215 5.86 -17.81 23.43
C THR A 215 4.91 -16.73 22.91
N VAL A 216 3.62 -17.04 22.87
CA VAL A 216 2.59 -16.06 22.48
C VAL A 216 2.39 -15.04 23.60
N LEU A 217 2.35 -13.76 23.24
CA LEU A 217 2.05 -12.67 24.17
C LEU A 217 0.59 -12.81 24.68
N PRO A 218 0.36 -12.82 26.00
CA PRO A 218 -0.97 -13.08 26.54
C PRO A 218 -1.96 -11.93 26.24
N ASP A 219 -3.18 -12.28 25.82
CA ASP A 219 -4.31 -11.38 25.65
C ASP A 219 -5.56 -11.85 26.45
N ASP A 220 -6.58 -11.01 26.54
CA ASP A 220 -7.87 -11.31 27.19
C ASP A 220 -8.99 -11.68 26.18
N GLY A 221 -8.64 -11.82 24.91
CA GLY A 221 -9.53 -12.11 23.81
C GLY A 221 -10.49 -10.97 23.43
N GLN A 222 -10.34 -9.78 24.01
CA GLN A 222 -11.11 -8.58 23.65
C GLN A 222 -10.31 -7.60 22.77
N ARG A 223 -9.10 -8.00 22.39
CA ARG A 223 -8.16 -7.24 21.56
C ARG A 223 -7.28 -8.17 20.72
N PHE A 224 -6.45 -7.60 19.86
CA PHE A 224 -5.26 -8.25 19.35
C PHE A 224 -4.05 -7.33 19.54
N TYR A 225 -2.86 -7.91 19.45
CA TYR A 225 -1.60 -7.16 19.39
C TYR A 225 -0.93 -7.35 18.03
N ALA A 226 -0.29 -6.30 17.52
CA ALA A 226 0.48 -6.29 16.29
C ALA A 226 1.74 -5.42 16.44
N ASP A 227 2.58 -5.40 15.40
CA ASP A 227 3.75 -4.54 15.26
C ASP A 227 4.67 -4.47 16.50
N PRO A 228 5.33 -5.59 16.87
CA PRO A 228 6.18 -5.62 18.06
C PRO A 228 7.50 -4.86 17.86
N PHE A 229 7.81 -3.97 18.79
CA PHE A 229 9.11 -3.29 18.91
C PHE A 229 9.69 -3.49 20.30
N VAL A 230 10.95 -3.94 20.37
CA VAL A 230 11.66 -4.12 21.63
C VAL A 230 12.67 -3.00 21.85
N LEU A 231 12.67 -2.40 23.03
CA LEU A 231 13.70 -1.47 23.50
C LEU A 231 14.33 -2.00 24.78
N GLU A 232 15.65 -2.07 24.82
CA GLU A 232 16.41 -2.26 26.05
C GLU A 232 16.72 -0.90 26.69
N ARG A 233 16.45 -0.76 27.98
CA ARG A 233 16.84 0.41 28.77
C ARG A 233 17.23 -0.02 30.19
N ASP A 234 18.43 0.36 30.61
CA ASP A 234 18.96 0.11 31.95
C ASP A 234 18.89 -1.39 32.35
N GLY A 235 19.20 -2.29 31.40
CA GLY A 235 19.16 -3.74 31.56
C GLY A 235 17.76 -4.37 31.55
N ARG A 236 16.71 -3.57 31.30
CA ARG A 236 15.31 -4.00 31.25
C ARG A 236 14.80 -3.99 29.81
N HIS A 237 13.94 -4.94 29.47
CA HIS A 237 13.40 -5.09 28.12
C HIS A 237 11.92 -4.71 28.09
N TYR A 238 11.58 -3.82 27.17
CA TYR A 238 10.23 -3.31 26.97
C TYR A 238 9.75 -3.69 25.57
N LEU A 239 8.60 -4.35 25.48
CA LEU A 239 7.93 -4.72 24.24
C LEU A 239 6.75 -3.77 24.01
N PHE A 240 6.91 -2.86 23.06
CA PHE A 240 5.85 -2.00 22.56
C PHE A 240 5.10 -2.71 21.43
N VAL A 241 3.78 -2.54 21.38
CA VAL A 241 2.90 -3.15 20.39
C VAL A 241 1.78 -2.18 20.00
N GLU A 242 1.27 -2.33 18.78
CA GLU A 242 -0.10 -1.91 18.49
C GLU A 242 -1.05 -2.81 19.30
N GLU A 243 -1.96 -2.20 20.05
CA GLU A 243 -3.12 -2.87 20.65
C GLU A 243 -4.38 -2.40 19.91
N PHE A 244 -5.20 -3.35 19.47
CA PHE A 244 -6.49 -3.06 18.83
C PHE A 244 -7.64 -3.62 19.67
N PRO A 245 -8.24 -2.82 20.56
CA PRO A 245 -9.42 -3.23 21.30
C PRO A 245 -10.64 -3.35 20.37
N TYR A 246 -11.33 -4.49 20.37
CA TYR A 246 -12.51 -4.69 19.50
C TYR A 246 -13.68 -3.76 19.85
N ALA A 247 -13.75 -3.32 21.11
CA ALA A 247 -14.81 -2.44 21.59
C ALA A 247 -14.73 -1.03 20.96
N THR A 248 -13.51 -0.52 20.73
CA THR A 248 -13.28 0.81 20.16
C THR A 248 -13.02 0.76 18.66
N GLY A 249 -12.48 -0.35 18.15
CA GLY A 249 -12.16 -0.51 16.73
C GLY A 249 -11.05 0.44 16.26
N ARG A 250 -10.15 0.84 17.16
CA ARG A 250 -9.08 1.82 16.93
C ARG A 250 -7.82 1.39 17.65
N GLY A 251 -6.70 1.39 16.95
CA GLY A 251 -5.38 1.05 17.48
C GLY A 251 -4.87 2.09 18.48
N VAL A 252 -4.23 1.60 19.55
CA VAL A 252 -3.51 2.36 20.58
C VAL A 252 -2.14 1.71 20.78
N ILE A 253 -1.21 2.40 21.43
CA ILE A 253 0.11 1.82 21.73
C ILE A 253 0.15 1.33 23.18
N SER A 254 0.55 0.08 23.35
CA SER A 254 0.71 -0.57 24.64
C SER A 254 2.12 -1.12 24.82
N VAL A 255 2.53 -1.31 26.07
CA VAL A 255 3.85 -1.86 26.41
C VAL A 255 3.73 -2.93 27.50
N ALA A 256 4.55 -3.98 27.38
CA ALA A 256 4.83 -4.94 28.43
C ALA A 256 6.33 -4.93 28.75
N GLU A 257 6.68 -5.12 30.02
CA GLU A 257 8.06 -5.32 30.45
C GLU A 257 8.33 -6.81 30.63
N LEU A 258 9.54 -7.26 30.28
CA LEU A 258 9.98 -8.61 30.50
C LEU A 258 10.23 -8.84 32.00
N GLY A 259 9.50 -9.79 32.59
CA GLY A 259 9.68 -10.19 33.98
C GLY A 259 11.00 -10.95 34.20
N GLU A 260 11.40 -11.07 35.47
CA GLU A 260 12.57 -11.88 35.88
C GLU A 260 12.42 -13.36 35.52
N ASP A 261 11.18 -13.83 35.32
CA ASP A 261 10.86 -15.18 34.87
C ASP A 261 11.01 -15.38 33.34
N GLY A 262 11.44 -14.34 32.61
CA GLY A 262 11.62 -14.37 31.17
C GLY A 262 10.31 -14.28 30.39
N THR A 263 9.22 -13.82 31.00
CA THR A 263 7.93 -13.67 30.34
C THR A 263 7.43 -12.23 30.30
N PHE A 264 6.75 -11.87 29.22
CA PHE A 264 6.00 -10.61 29.16
C PHE A 264 4.61 -10.80 29.78
N GLY A 265 4.24 -9.87 30.66
CA GLY A 265 2.86 -9.73 31.14
C GLY A 265 1.92 -9.20 30.05
N VAL A 266 0.65 -8.97 30.42
CA VAL A 266 -0.33 -8.33 29.53
C VAL A 266 0.09 -6.87 29.27
N PRO A 267 0.27 -6.45 28.01
CA PRO A 267 0.55 -5.05 27.68
C PRO A 267 -0.46 -4.07 28.28
N ARG A 268 0.04 -2.90 28.68
CA ARG A 268 -0.78 -1.78 29.16
C ARG A 268 -0.60 -0.56 28.26
N VAL A 269 -1.70 0.15 28.02
CA VAL A 269 -1.75 1.35 27.16
C VAL A 269 -0.83 2.45 27.70
N VAL A 270 -0.04 3.06 26.81
CA VAL A 270 0.87 4.18 27.12
C VAL A 270 0.67 5.38 26.20
N LEU A 271 0.04 5.18 25.05
CA LEU A 271 -0.30 6.26 24.13
C LEU A 271 -1.61 5.95 23.42
N GLU A 272 -2.57 6.86 23.56
CA GLU A 272 -3.87 6.82 22.89
C GLU A 272 -4.17 8.21 22.32
N GLU A 273 -4.73 8.24 21.12
CA GLU A 273 -5.15 9.45 20.42
C GLU A 273 -6.59 9.29 19.92
N MET A 274 -7.17 10.38 19.40
CA MET A 274 -8.51 10.33 18.80
C MET A 274 -8.54 9.53 17.48
N HIS A 275 -7.39 9.31 16.86
CA HIS A 275 -7.19 8.54 15.63
C HIS A 275 -6.43 7.23 15.92
N HIS A 276 -6.40 6.32 14.95
CA HIS A 276 -5.72 5.03 15.05
C HIS A 276 -4.20 5.22 15.11
N LEU A 277 -3.56 4.51 16.04
CA LEU A 277 -2.10 4.39 16.14
C LEU A 277 -1.67 2.94 15.95
N SER A 278 -0.59 2.72 15.20
CA SER A 278 0.01 1.41 14.90
C SER A 278 1.53 1.56 14.79
N TYR A 279 2.26 0.48 14.50
CA TYR A 279 3.69 0.50 14.18
C TYR A 279 4.57 1.38 15.10
N PRO A 280 4.64 1.12 16.42
CA PRO A 280 5.27 2.02 17.38
C PRO A 280 6.80 1.93 17.36
N GLN A 281 7.44 2.50 16.33
CA GLN A 281 8.89 2.49 16.23
C GLN A 281 9.53 3.28 17.38
N VAL A 282 10.02 2.57 18.40
CA VAL A 282 10.67 3.14 19.58
C VAL A 282 12.19 3.04 19.48
N PHE A 283 12.90 4.09 19.88
CA PHE A 283 14.37 4.13 19.84
C PHE A 283 14.95 5.12 20.86
N ALA A 284 16.22 4.94 21.21
CA ALA A 284 16.98 5.85 22.06
C ALA A 284 17.93 6.72 21.23
N LYS A 285 18.00 8.02 21.52
CA LYS A 285 18.95 8.94 20.89
C LYS A 285 19.32 10.05 21.86
N ALA A 286 20.62 10.36 21.96
CA ALA A 286 21.15 11.43 22.81
C ALA A 286 20.68 11.37 24.28
N GLY A 287 20.54 10.15 24.83
CA GLY A 287 20.11 9.93 26.22
C GLY A 287 18.59 9.94 26.44
N GLU A 288 17.82 10.42 25.47
CA GLU A 288 16.36 10.44 25.48
C GLU A 288 15.77 9.22 24.75
N ILE A 289 14.47 8.97 24.95
CA ILE A 289 13.73 7.91 24.30
C ILE A 289 12.59 8.52 23.49
N PHE A 290 12.48 8.09 22.23
CA PHE A 290 11.53 8.56 21.25
C PHE A 290 10.68 7.43 20.71
N MET A 291 9.52 7.78 20.16
CA MET A 291 8.63 6.87 19.45
C MET A 291 8.05 7.58 18.22
N ILE A 292 7.98 6.88 17.10
CA ILE A 292 7.30 7.32 15.88
C ILE A 292 6.22 6.27 15.58
N PRO A 293 4.99 6.43 16.09
CA PRO A 293 3.88 5.56 15.70
C PRO A 293 3.36 5.96 14.31
N GLU A 294 2.82 4.99 13.58
CA GLU A 294 1.99 5.26 12.42
C GLU A 294 0.72 6.00 12.87
N SER A 295 0.38 7.07 12.14
CA SER A 295 -0.82 7.88 12.36
C SER A 295 -1.43 8.35 11.03
N GLY A 296 -1.43 7.49 10.01
CA GLY A 296 -1.85 7.82 8.64
C GLY A 296 -3.25 8.46 8.53
N ALA A 297 -4.18 8.07 9.42
CA ALA A 297 -5.52 8.67 9.50
C ALA A 297 -5.52 10.15 9.91
N ALA A 298 -4.52 10.60 10.68
CA ALA A 298 -4.32 12.01 11.02
C ALA A 298 -3.60 12.79 9.91
N ARG A 299 -3.07 12.09 8.89
CA ARG A 299 -2.24 12.65 7.81
C ARG A 299 -0.98 13.35 8.33
N GLU A 300 -0.46 12.91 9.47
CA GLU A 300 0.76 13.42 10.08
C GLU A 300 1.70 12.26 10.38
N LEU A 301 3.00 12.54 10.43
CA LEU A 301 3.99 11.67 11.06
C LEU A 301 4.58 12.43 12.24
N VAL A 302 4.41 11.89 13.45
CA VAL A 302 4.73 12.62 14.69
C VAL A 302 5.81 11.89 15.47
N LEU A 303 6.83 12.64 15.88
CA LEU A 303 7.81 12.21 16.85
C LEU A 303 7.26 12.46 18.27
N TYR A 304 7.15 11.40 19.04
CA TYR A 304 6.86 11.45 20.47
C TYR A 304 8.15 11.30 21.26
N ARG A 305 8.23 11.99 22.40
CA ARG A 305 9.32 11.86 23.37
C ARG A 305 8.77 11.34 24.69
N ALA A 306 9.50 10.45 25.35
CA ALA A 306 9.11 9.96 26.66
C ALA A 306 9.29 11.07 27.71
N ALA A 307 8.19 11.56 28.28
CA ALA A 307 8.22 12.46 29.43
C ALA A 307 8.50 11.70 30.73
N GLN A 308 8.04 10.44 30.80
CA GLN A 308 8.34 9.50 31.86
C GLN A 308 8.34 8.11 31.24
N PHE A 309 9.52 7.57 30.92
CA PHE A 309 9.61 6.27 30.28
C PHE A 309 9.25 5.13 31.25
N PRO A 310 8.48 4.10 30.82
CA PRO A 310 7.83 3.93 29.51
C PRO A 310 6.39 4.46 29.45
N ASP A 311 5.90 5.08 30.52
CA ASP A 311 4.46 5.29 30.77
C ASP A 311 3.85 6.56 30.15
N ARG A 312 4.64 7.62 29.95
CA ARG A 312 4.13 8.91 29.49
C ARG A 312 4.92 9.44 28.30
N TRP A 313 4.20 9.81 27.26
CA TRP A 313 4.71 10.33 26.01
C TRP A 313 4.11 11.70 25.72
N VAL A 314 4.91 12.57 25.12
CA VAL A 314 4.47 13.89 24.65
C VAL A 314 4.75 14.01 23.16
N ARG A 315 3.81 14.63 22.42
CA ARG A 315 4.05 15.04 21.03
C ARG A 315 5.17 16.07 21.03
N ASP A 316 6.31 15.71 20.47
CA ASP A 316 7.51 16.55 20.47
C ASP A 316 7.57 17.37 19.17
N THR A 317 7.53 16.70 18.02
CA THR A 317 7.70 17.33 16.70
C THR A 317 6.83 16.65 15.64
N VAL A 318 6.22 17.41 14.73
CA VAL A 318 5.57 16.87 13.52
C VAL A 318 6.61 16.80 12.40
N LEU A 319 6.97 15.59 11.98
CA LEU A 319 7.99 15.31 10.97
C LEU A 319 7.45 15.50 9.54
N MET A 320 6.18 15.16 9.32
CA MET A 320 5.49 15.30 8.04
C MET A 320 4.02 15.70 8.25
N THR A 321 3.50 16.54 7.36
CA THR A 321 2.08 16.93 7.32
C THR A 321 1.47 16.58 5.98
N ASP A 322 0.15 16.43 5.94
CA ASP A 322 -0.65 16.14 4.75
C ASP A 322 -0.23 14.88 4.00
N LYS A 323 0.24 13.85 4.72
CA LYS A 323 0.68 12.56 4.15
C LYS A 323 0.03 11.38 4.86
N ASP A 324 -0.48 10.43 4.08
CA ASP A 324 -0.92 9.11 4.56
C ASP A 324 0.30 8.18 4.48
N PHE A 325 1.19 8.31 5.46
CA PHE A 325 2.46 7.60 5.57
C PHE A 325 2.38 6.51 6.63
N ASN A 326 2.73 5.29 6.25
CA ASN A 326 2.48 4.06 7.00
C ASN A 326 3.79 3.30 7.22
N ASP A 327 3.87 2.50 8.28
CA ASP A 327 5.02 1.68 8.67
C ASP A 327 6.36 2.44 8.74
N ALA A 328 6.34 3.61 9.38
CA ALA A 328 7.49 4.50 9.45
C ALA A 328 8.69 3.84 10.16
N THR A 329 9.74 3.57 9.40
CA THR A 329 10.99 2.98 9.88
C THR A 329 12.16 3.94 9.65
N LEU A 330 12.59 4.58 10.73
CA LEU A 330 13.80 5.38 10.83
C LEU A 330 15.04 4.50 11.05
N LEU A 331 16.10 4.73 10.30
CA LEU A 331 17.44 4.22 10.58
C LEU A 331 18.47 5.34 10.44
N GLU A 332 19.60 5.19 11.14
CA GLU A 332 20.76 6.04 10.98
C GLU A 332 21.89 5.22 10.34
N LEU A 333 22.39 5.69 9.19
CA LEU A 333 23.45 5.02 8.44
C LEU A 333 24.30 6.08 7.72
N ASP A 334 25.63 5.96 7.85
CA ASP A 334 26.62 6.83 7.19
C ASP A 334 26.40 8.34 7.43
N GLY A 335 26.09 8.71 8.68
CA GLY A 335 25.87 10.12 9.08
C GLY A 335 24.57 10.73 8.54
N ARG A 336 23.58 9.87 8.21
CA ARG A 336 22.27 10.28 7.72
C ARG A 336 21.16 9.49 8.38
N PHE A 337 20.06 10.18 8.62
CA PHE A 337 18.76 9.56 8.84
C PHE A 337 18.15 9.14 7.51
N TRP A 338 17.62 7.92 7.48
CA TRP A 338 16.76 7.42 6.43
C TRP A 338 15.42 7.05 7.04
N LEU A 339 14.35 7.53 6.46
CA LEU A 339 12.99 7.22 6.87
C LEU A 339 12.31 6.48 5.71
N LEU A 340 12.02 5.20 5.93
CA LEU A 340 11.32 4.35 5.00
C LEU A 340 9.90 4.15 5.48
N GLY A 341 8.99 3.94 4.55
CA GLY A 341 7.61 3.62 4.84
C GLY A 341 6.84 3.49 3.55
N THR A 342 5.53 3.34 3.66
CA THR A 342 4.64 3.31 2.50
C THR A 342 3.71 4.51 2.49
N GLU A 343 3.46 5.06 1.29
CA GLU A 343 2.61 6.25 1.14
C GLU A 343 1.42 5.92 0.23
N ARG A 344 0.20 6.18 0.71
CA ARG A 344 -0.99 6.07 -0.13
C ARG A 344 -1.04 7.24 -1.12
N PHE A 345 -1.10 6.93 -2.41
CA PHE A 345 -1.33 7.90 -3.47
C PHE A 345 -2.76 7.81 -4.02
N GLY A 346 -3.56 8.88 -3.84
CA GLY A 346 -4.92 8.96 -4.37
C GLY A 346 -5.84 7.85 -3.87
N TYR A 347 -6.43 7.10 -4.80
CA TYR A 347 -7.30 5.94 -4.51
C TYR A 347 -6.54 4.63 -4.26
N GLY A 348 -5.21 4.64 -4.28
CA GLY A 348 -4.38 3.44 -4.19
C GLY A 348 -4.31 2.86 -2.78
N SER A 349 -3.67 1.70 -2.65
CA SER A 349 -3.34 1.17 -1.33
C SER A 349 -2.10 1.86 -0.76
N ALA A 350 -2.02 1.98 0.57
CA ALA A 350 -0.78 2.33 1.23
C ALA A 350 0.32 1.31 0.86
N SER A 351 -0.02 0.02 0.72
CA SER A 351 0.92 -1.06 0.39
C SER A 351 1.49 -1.03 -1.04
N ASP A 352 1.09 -0.08 -1.89
CA ASP A 352 1.48 -0.07 -3.31
C ASP A 352 2.84 0.60 -3.55
N THR A 353 3.24 1.55 -2.71
CA THR A 353 4.44 2.36 -2.96
C THR A 353 5.25 2.56 -1.69
N ILE A 354 6.47 2.03 -1.70
CA ILE A 354 7.50 2.38 -0.72
C ILE A 354 8.07 3.75 -1.08
N THR A 355 8.23 4.59 -0.07
CA THR A 355 8.88 5.89 -0.18
C THR A 355 10.04 5.98 0.80
N VAL A 356 11.06 6.75 0.43
CA VAL A 356 12.29 6.90 1.21
C VAL A 356 12.62 8.38 1.30
N TYR A 357 12.81 8.87 2.52
CA TYR A 357 13.26 10.22 2.83
C TYR A 357 14.63 10.15 3.51
N SER A 358 15.45 11.19 3.38
CA SER A 358 16.72 11.27 4.10
C SER A 358 17.05 12.68 4.55
N ALA A 359 17.81 12.77 5.64
CA ALA A 359 18.37 14.00 6.19
C ALA A 359 19.74 13.72 6.82
N PRO A 360 20.64 14.72 6.95
CA PRO A 360 21.85 14.58 7.78
C PRO A 360 21.50 14.22 9.24
N SER A 361 22.34 13.43 9.92
CA SER A 361 22.11 13.00 11.31
C SER A 361 22.68 13.90 12.40
#